data_AF-A0AAV6C142-F1
#
_entry.id   AF-A0AAV6C142-F1
#
_cell.length_a   1.000
_cell.length_b   1.000
_cell.length_c   1.000
_cell.angle_alpha   90.00
_cell.angle_beta   90.00
_cell.angle_gamma   90.00
#
_symmetry.space_group_name_H-M   'P 1'
#
loop_
_entity.id
_entity.type
_entity.pdbx_description
1 polymer ?
#
loop_
_entity_poly.entity_id
_entity_poly.type
_entity_poly.pdbx_seq_one_letter_code
_entity_poly.pdbx_strand_id
1 'polypeptide(L)'
;NGFTAGTQAGLNPGLIQQGDVTIQRLVQAIEASPVWNEGNNAIVIVWDENDYSGVFAQPHGLFPPQNQNRVVLTVQTNGGAAGVQSGVYYNSFSLLRSLEAGFGLPCLNHACDPGVPVMSDLFGFNNGRNGNVR
;
A
#
# COMPACT_ATOMS: atom_id res chain seq x y z
N ASN A 1 15.32 26.12 -7.57
CA ASN A 1 15.78 25.78 -6.20
C ASN A 1 14.59 25.21 -5.43
N GLY A 2 14.31 23.92 -5.59
CA GLY A 2 13.05 23.33 -5.13
C GLY A 2 13.14 21.81 -5.01
N PHE A 3 14.12 21.33 -4.24
CA PHE A 3 14.09 19.97 -3.72
C PHE A 3 13.49 20.05 -2.33
N THR A 4 12.25 19.58 -2.17
CA THR A 4 11.69 19.22 -0.86
C THR A 4 12.47 18.01 -0.36
N ALA A 5 13.60 18.26 0.29
CA ALA A 5 14.27 17.23 1.05
C ALA A 5 13.34 16.83 2.20
N GLY A 6 12.97 15.55 2.30
CA GLY A 6 12.38 15.00 3.52
C GLY A 6 13.30 15.36 4.69
N THR A 7 12.84 16.26 5.56
CA THR A 7 13.61 16.66 6.73
C THR A 7 13.23 15.75 7.89
N GLN A 8 14.17 15.46 8.80
CA GLN A 8 13.86 14.75 10.05
C GLN A 8 12.78 15.45 10.91
N ALA A 9 12.37 16.68 10.56
CA ALA A 9 11.23 17.35 11.17
C ALA A 9 9.90 16.59 10.94
N GLY A 10 9.79 15.77 9.88
CA GLY A 10 8.65 14.87 9.65
C GLY A 10 8.57 13.71 10.64
N LEU A 11 9.70 13.34 11.26
CA LEU A 11 9.80 12.28 12.27
C LEU A 11 9.47 12.79 13.68
N ASN A 12 8.41 13.61 13.81
CA ASN A 12 7.93 14.09 15.10
C ASN A 12 7.03 13.01 15.74
N PRO A 13 7.39 12.43 16.90
CA PRO A 13 6.60 11.37 17.53
C PRO A 13 5.15 11.77 17.82
N GLY A 14 4.91 13.06 18.14
CA GLY A 14 3.56 13.57 18.38
C GLY A 14 2.72 13.62 17.10
N LEU A 15 3.31 13.96 15.96
CA LEU A 15 2.61 13.95 14.67
C LEU A 15 2.35 12.52 14.18
N ILE A 16 3.29 11.60 14.39
CA ILE A 16 3.11 10.18 14.11
C ILE A 16 1.95 9.63 14.94
N GLN A 17 1.95 9.87 16.25
CA GLN A 17 0.86 9.44 17.14
C GLN A 17 -0.49 10.06 16.73
N GLN A 18 -0.51 11.33 16.33
CA GLN A 18 -1.73 11.97 15.84
C GLN A 18 -2.22 11.32 14.54
N GLY A 19 -1.30 10.94 13.64
CA GLY A 19 -1.59 10.16 12.45
C GLY A 19 -2.21 8.80 12.79
N ASP A 20 -1.58 8.06 13.70
CA ASP A 20 -2.06 6.74 14.16
C ASP A 20 -3.47 6.83 14.74
N VAL A 21 -3.72 7.80 15.62
CA VAL A 21 -5.05 8.03 16.22
C VAL A 21 -6.09 8.40 15.16
N THR A 22 -5.70 9.19 14.15
CA THR A 22 -6.58 9.55 13.04
C THR A 22 -6.95 8.33 12.21
N ILE A 23 -5.97 7.52 11.80
CA ILE A 23 -6.18 6.29 11.04
C ILE A 23 -7.06 5.33 11.85
N GLN A 24 -6.76 5.12 13.14
CA GLN A 24 -7.53 4.26 14.01
C GLN A 24 -9.02 4.65 14.03
N ARG A 25 -9.31 5.94 14.23
CA ARG A 25 -10.70 6.43 14.29
C ARG A 25 -11.44 6.22 12.96
N LEU A 26 -10.76 6.48 11.84
CA LEU A 26 -11.34 6.31 10.51
C LEU A 26 -11.62 4.84 10.20
N VAL A 27 -10.65 3.96 10.43
CA VAL A 27 -10.80 2.51 10.22
C VAL A 27 -11.94 1.98 11.08
N GLN A 28 -11.96 2.29 12.37
CA GLN A 28 -13.05 1.87 13.28
C GLN A 28 -14.42 2.36 12.82
N ALA A 29 -14.52 3.60 12.33
CA ALA A 29 -15.78 4.14 11.82
C ALA A 29 -16.25 3.43 10.54
N ILE A 30 -15.32 3.12 9.63
CA ILE A 30 -15.62 2.33 8.41
C ILE A 30 -16.05 0.92 8.81
N GLU A 31 -15.32 0.25 9.69
CA GLU A 31 -15.64 -1.11 10.14
C GLU A 31 -17.00 -1.22 10.85
N ALA A 32 -17.39 -0.18 11.59
CA ALA A 32 -18.69 -0.11 12.25
C ALA A 32 -19.86 0.19 11.27
N SER A 33 -19.57 0.57 10.04
CA SER A 33 -20.60 0.92 9.06
C SER A 33 -21.27 -0.32 8.44
N PRO A 34 -22.54 -0.23 7.99
CA PRO A 34 -23.19 -1.33 7.28
C PRO A 34 -22.44 -1.76 6.02
N VAL A 35 -21.87 -0.79 5.27
CA VAL A 35 -21.14 -1.09 4.03
C VAL A 35 -19.93 -2.00 4.28
N TRP A 36 -19.24 -1.89 5.42
CA TRP A 36 -18.15 -2.82 5.73
C TRP A 36 -18.65 -4.24 6.00
N ASN A 37 -19.82 -4.38 6.63
CA ASN A 37 -20.38 -5.68 7.00
C ASN A 37 -21.16 -6.34 5.86
N GLU A 38 -21.51 -5.57 4.83
CA GLU A 38 -22.27 -6.00 3.67
C GLU A 38 -21.39 -5.97 2.41
N GLY A 39 -20.94 -7.13 1.93
CA GLY A 39 -20.18 -7.26 0.68
C GLY A 39 -18.73 -7.69 0.85
N ASN A 40 -17.90 -7.43 -0.17
CA ASN A 40 -16.46 -7.74 -0.20
C ASN A 40 -15.67 -6.43 -0.20
N ASN A 41 -15.26 -5.99 0.98
CA ASN A 41 -14.68 -4.67 1.21
C ASN A 41 -13.22 -4.79 1.61
N ALA A 42 -12.43 -3.81 1.19
CA ALA A 42 -11.04 -3.67 1.57
C ALA A 42 -10.72 -2.21 1.91
N ILE A 43 -9.94 -2.01 2.96
CA ILE A 43 -9.28 -0.76 3.30
C ILE A 43 -7.81 -0.94 2.94
N VAL A 44 -7.27 -0.03 2.12
CA VAL A 44 -5.85 -0.02 1.75
C VAL A 44 -5.22 1.25 2.33
N ILE A 45 -4.19 1.08 3.15
CA ILE A 45 -3.43 2.19 3.71
C ILE A 45 -2.02 2.13 3.11
N VAL A 46 -1.61 3.21 2.47
CA VAL A 46 -0.31 3.33 1.79
C VAL A 46 0.18 4.77 1.87
N TRP A 47 1.50 4.94 1.87
CA TRP A 47 2.15 6.24 1.79
C TRP A 47 2.67 6.44 0.37
N ASP A 48 2.66 7.67 -0.12
CA ASP A 48 3.20 8.04 -1.42
C ASP A 48 4.75 8.05 -1.41
N GLU A 49 5.34 8.49 -0.31
CA GLU A 49 6.78 8.57 -0.13
C GLU A 49 7.25 8.16 1.28
N ASN A 50 8.56 7.93 1.43
CA ASN A 50 9.22 7.87 2.73
C ASN A 50 10.10 9.12 2.99
N ASP A 51 10.44 9.37 4.25
CA ASP A 51 11.19 10.56 4.70
C ASP A 51 12.63 10.65 4.16
N TYR A 52 13.12 9.61 3.49
CA TYR A 52 14.46 9.54 2.90
C TYR A 52 14.45 9.64 1.37
N SER A 53 13.27 9.77 0.76
CA SER A 53 13.14 10.07 -0.66
C SER A 53 13.82 11.42 -0.98
N GLY A 54 14.69 11.45 -1.99
CA GLY A 54 15.44 12.65 -2.37
C GLY A 54 16.73 12.95 -1.58
N VAL A 55 17.16 12.09 -0.65
CA VAL A 55 18.50 12.20 -0.03
C VAL A 55 19.56 11.63 -0.98
N PHE A 56 20.14 12.51 -1.81
CA PHE A 56 21.20 12.15 -2.76
C PHE A 56 22.61 12.15 -2.15
N ALA A 57 22.78 12.77 -0.98
CA ALA A 57 24.05 12.79 -0.26
C ALA A 57 24.11 11.59 0.68
N GLN A 58 24.65 10.48 0.18
CA GLN A 58 25.10 9.38 1.03
C GLN A 58 26.44 9.80 1.67
N PRO A 59 26.58 9.98 2.99
CA PRO A 59 27.89 9.81 3.60
C PRO A 59 28.25 8.34 3.42
N HIS A 60 29.28 8.06 2.62
CA HIS A 60 29.76 6.71 2.29
C HIS A 60 29.63 5.73 3.48
N GLY A 61 28.72 4.76 3.35
CA GLY A 61 28.69 3.57 4.21
C GLY A 61 27.93 3.67 5.53
N LEU A 62 27.26 4.79 5.85
CA LEU A 62 26.47 4.90 7.09
C LEU A 62 25.02 4.41 6.95
N PHE A 63 24.48 4.40 5.72
CA PHE A 63 23.14 3.90 5.44
C PHE A 63 23.18 2.97 4.22
N PRO A 64 22.37 1.88 4.19
CA PRO A 64 22.12 1.14 2.95
C PRO A 64 21.53 2.10 1.89
N PRO A 65 21.49 1.76 0.59
CA PRO A 65 20.90 2.61 -0.44
C PRO A 65 19.42 2.94 -0.11
N GLN A 66 19.18 4.03 0.63
CA GLN A 66 17.88 4.41 1.18
C GLN A 66 17.00 5.18 0.18
N ASN A 67 17.51 5.40 -1.02
CA ASN A 67 16.83 6.08 -2.12
C ASN A 67 15.79 5.20 -2.86
N GLN A 68 15.28 4.13 -2.25
CA GLN A 68 14.35 3.20 -2.90
C GLN A 68 12.86 3.53 -2.68
N ASN A 69 12.54 4.69 -2.07
CA ASN A 69 11.17 5.11 -1.73
C ASN A 69 10.27 3.94 -1.28
N ARG A 70 10.72 3.23 -0.24
CA ARG A 70 9.99 2.09 0.32
C ARG A 70 9.05 2.59 1.41
N VAL A 71 7.76 2.31 1.22
CA VAL A 71 6.67 2.79 2.06
C VAL A 71 5.98 1.62 2.76
N VAL A 72 5.23 1.92 3.81
CA VAL A 72 4.34 0.95 4.45
C VAL A 72 3.11 0.74 3.55
N LEU A 73 2.62 -0.49 3.50
CA LEU A 73 1.37 -0.85 2.84
C LEU A 73 0.65 -1.84 3.74
N THR A 74 -0.62 -1.57 4.04
CA THR A 74 -1.51 -2.55 4.67
C THR A 74 -2.78 -2.69 3.84
N VAL A 75 -3.30 -3.92 3.81
CA VAL A 75 -4.59 -4.25 3.22
C VAL A 75 -5.39 -4.94 4.31
N GLN A 76 -6.56 -4.39 4.61
CA GLN A 76 -7.50 -4.95 5.55
C GLN A 76 -8.77 -5.32 4.81
N THR A 77 -9.17 -6.58 4.85
CA THR A 77 -10.37 -7.09 4.19
C THR A 77 -11.40 -7.53 5.20
N ASN A 78 -12.69 -7.36 4.90
CA ASN A 78 -13.79 -7.83 5.75
C ASN A 78 -14.06 -9.36 5.63
N GLY A 79 -13.36 -10.08 4.74
CA GLY A 79 -13.63 -11.49 4.43
C GLY A 79 -12.43 -12.32 3.98
N GLY A 80 -11.25 -12.11 4.60
CA GLY A 80 -9.98 -12.75 4.21
C GLY A 80 -9.13 -13.25 5.39
N ALA A 81 -7.95 -13.79 5.09
CA ALA A 81 -6.99 -14.24 6.10
C ALA A 81 -6.36 -13.03 6.83
N ALA A 82 -6.34 -13.08 8.16
CA ALA A 82 -5.70 -12.05 8.98
C ALA A 82 -4.20 -12.33 9.17
N GLY A 83 -3.39 -11.27 9.30
CA GLY A 83 -1.97 -11.38 9.66
C GLY A 83 -1.05 -11.85 8.53
N VAL A 84 -1.48 -11.75 7.26
CA VAL A 84 -0.63 -12.08 6.11
C VAL A 84 0.50 -11.05 5.97
N GLN A 85 1.72 -11.54 5.80
CA GLN A 85 2.88 -10.73 5.40
C GLN A 85 3.40 -11.25 4.07
N SER A 86 3.57 -10.35 3.10
CA SER A 86 4.09 -10.70 1.79
C SER A 86 5.60 -10.48 1.71
N GLY A 87 6.31 -11.44 1.12
CA GLY A 87 7.70 -11.28 0.69
C GLY A 87 7.85 -10.77 -0.76
N VAL A 88 6.74 -10.50 -1.45
CA VAL A 88 6.73 -10.06 -2.85
C VAL A 88 7.08 -8.59 -2.94
N TYR A 89 7.89 -8.23 -3.93
CA TYR A 89 8.16 -6.83 -4.25
C TYR A 89 6.95 -6.22 -4.98
N TYR A 90 6.32 -5.24 -4.34
CA TYR A 90 5.22 -4.47 -4.92
C TYR A 90 5.63 -3.00 -5.11
N ASN A 91 5.10 -2.41 -6.19
CA ASN A 91 5.20 -0.98 -6.47
C ASN A 91 3.79 -0.36 -6.61
N SER A 92 3.71 0.95 -6.89
CA SER A 92 2.42 1.64 -7.06
C SER A 92 1.55 1.04 -8.18
N PHE A 93 2.17 0.58 -9.28
CA PHE A 93 1.45 -0.11 -10.36
C PHE A 93 0.89 -1.47 -9.94
N SER A 94 1.50 -2.13 -8.96
CA SER A 94 0.98 -3.39 -8.41
C SER A 94 -0.35 -3.17 -7.67
N LEU A 95 -0.50 -2.05 -6.96
CA LEU A 95 -1.77 -1.66 -6.35
C LEU A 95 -2.82 -1.35 -7.43
N LEU A 96 -2.45 -0.55 -8.45
CA LEU A 96 -3.35 -0.24 -9.57
C LEU A 96 -3.83 -1.52 -10.27
N ARG A 97 -2.91 -2.42 -10.64
CA ARG A 97 -3.21 -3.71 -11.26
C ARG A 97 -4.17 -4.55 -10.40
N SER A 98 -4.01 -4.50 -9.08
CA SER A 98 -4.87 -5.25 -8.14
C SER A 98 -6.29 -4.72 -8.09
N LEU A 99 -6.46 -3.40 -8.11
CA LEU A 99 -7.78 -2.77 -8.21
C LEU A 99 -8.43 -3.06 -9.56
N GLU A 100 -7.68 -2.93 -10.66
CA GLU A 100 -8.17 -3.24 -12.01
C GLU A 100 -8.64 -4.70 -12.10
N ALA A 101 -7.82 -5.65 -11.62
CA ALA A 101 -8.18 -7.06 -11.58
C ALA A 101 -9.41 -7.33 -10.69
N GLY A 102 -9.50 -6.69 -9.52
CA GLY A 102 -10.62 -6.85 -8.58
C GLY A 102 -11.95 -6.32 -9.14
N PHE A 103 -11.91 -5.24 -9.92
CA PHE A 103 -13.09 -4.61 -10.53
C PHE A 103 -13.37 -5.08 -11.96
N GLY A 104 -12.54 -5.95 -12.54
CA GLY A 104 -12.67 -6.39 -13.93
C GLY A 104 -12.41 -5.27 -14.96
N LEU A 105 -11.55 -4.32 -14.62
CA LEU A 105 -11.19 -3.20 -15.49
C LEU A 105 -9.98 -3.54 -16.38
N PRO A 106 -9.87 -2.94 -17.57
CA PRO A 106 -8.67 -3.04 -18.40
C PRO A 106 -7.48 -2.33 -17.73
N CYS A 107 -6.27 -2.77 -18.07
CA CYS A 107 -5.05 -2.19 -17.50
C CYS A 107 -4.80 -0.77 -18.00
N LEU A 108 -4.46 0.13 -17.08
CA LEU A 108 -4.02 1.49 -17.37
C LEU A 108 -2.50 1.64 -17.19
N ASN A 109 -1.88 2.43 -18.08
CA ASN A 109 -0.45 2.74 -18.04
C ASN A 109 0.42 1.47 -17.90
N HIS A 110 1.32 1.44 -16.93
CA HIS A 110 2.28 0.36 -16.68
C HIS A 110 1.74 -0.74 -15.75
N ALA A 111 0.43 -0.75 -15.43
CA ALA A 111 -0.14 -1.74 -14.50
C ALA A 111 0.04 -3.19 -14.98
N CYS A 112 0.14 -3.41 -16.29
CA CYS A 112 0.31 -4.74 -16.88
C CYS A 112 1.66 -4.95 -17.55
N ASP A 113 2.65 -4.12 -17.22
CA ASP A 113 4.03 -4.35 -17.63
C ASP A 113 4.57 -5.67 -17.02
N PRO A 114 5.53 -6.32 -17.70
CA PRO A 114 6.20 -7.49 -17.16
C PRO A 114 6.81 -7.20 -15.78
N GLY A 115 6.51 -8.05 -14.79
CA GLY A 115 7.05 -7.91 -13.43
C GLY A 115 6.25 -7.02 -12.48
N VAL A 116 5.04 -6.57 -12.85
CA VAL A 116 4.09 -5.90 -11.94
C VAL A 116 3.07 -6.91 -11.40
N PRO A 117 3.27 -7.55 -10.24
CA PRO A 117 2.35 -8.58 -9.74
C PRO A 117 1.03 -8.01 -9.19
N VAL A 118 -0.04 -8.81 -9.24
CA VAL A 118 -1.27 -8.57 -8.46
C VAL A 118 -0.99 -8.94 -7.00
N MET A 119 -1.48 -8.14 -6.05
CA MET A 119 -1.35 -8.33 -4.61
C MET A 119 -2.30 -9.40 -4.07
N SER A 120 -2.40 -10.56 -4.74
CA SER A 120 -3.40 -11.57 -4.43
C SER A 120 -3.27 -12.17 -3.04
N ASP A 121 -2.05 -12.23 -2.52
CA ASP A 121 -1.74 -12.68 -1.18
C ASP A 121 -2.26 -11.72 -0.10
N LEU A 122 -2.17 -10.41 -0.32
CA LEU A 122 -2.64 -9.39 0.62
C LEU A 122 -4.16 -9.21 0.60
N PHE A 123 -4.79 -9.31 -0.57
CA PHE A 123 -6.25 -9.19 -0.71
C PHE A 123 -7.01 -10.50 -0.46
N GLY A 124 -6.30 -11.61 -0.23
CA GLY A 124 -6.94 -12.91 0.00
C GLY A 124 -7.64 -13.48 -1.25
N PHE A 125 -7.20 -13.10 -2.45
CA PHE A 125 -7.67 -13.72 -3.69
C PHE A 125 -7.14 -15.16 -3.74
N ASN A 126 -7.95 -16.12 -3.28
CA ASN A 126 -7.68 -17.52 -3.55
C ASN A 126 -7.60 -17.73 -5.07
N ASN A 127 -6.50 -18.32 -5.54
CA ASN A 127 -6.25 -18.79 -6.92
C ASN A 127 -7.30 -19.81 -7.45
N GLY A 128 -8.43 -19.99 -6.77
CA GLY A 128 -9.56 -20.83 -7.19
C GLY A 128 -10.59 -20.14 -8.09
N ARG A 129 -10.40 -18.86 -8.44
CA ARG A 129 -11.20 -18.16 -9.48
C ARG A 129 -10.41 -17.86 -10.75
N ASN A 130 -9.34 -18.61 -11.01
CA ASN A 130 -8.66 -18.56 -12.29
C ASN A 130 -9.41 -19.47 -13.28
N GLY A 131 -10.14 -18.89 -14.24
CA GLY A 131 -10.51 -19.63 -15.45
C GLY A 131 -11.86 -19.33 -16.13
N ASN A 132 -12.65 -18.35 -15.71
CA ASN A 132 -13.76 -17.88 -16.56
C ASN A 132 -14.33 -16.55 -16.06
N VAL A 133 -13.85 -15.45 -16.64
CA VAL A 133 -14.66 -14.24 -16.74
C VAL A 133 -15.31 -14.34 -18.13
N ARG A 134 -16.63 -14.55 -18.14
CA ARG A 134 -17.45 -14.37 -19.33
C ARG A 134 -17.59 -12.89 -19.65
#